data_AF-A0A3A4QLL7-F1
#
_entry.id   AF-A0A3A4QLL7-F1
#
_cell.length_a   1.000
_cell.length_b   1.000
_cell.length_c   1.000
_cell.angle_alpha   90.00
_cell.angle_beta   90.00
_cell.angle_gamma   90.00
#
_symmetry.space_group_name_H-M   'P 1'
#
loop_
_entity.id
_entity.type
_entity.pdbx_description
1 polymer ?
#
loop_
_entity_poly.entity_id
_entity_poly.type
_entity_poly.pdbx_seq_one_letter_code
_entity_poly.pdbx_strand_id
1 'polypeptide(L)'
;MQMNRFKTFLGIFLIFSCGMAAGAGGMRYYVKQQIDRFTASGPPVARLLMRPDIVRDLGLTDAQHEKITSIQTRIEEDIQAFKQAHHPELIGIIDRGFVEINELLDANQQARFADIHNKMKHRWEQGRRSCGKRPFQIPRVLSILEISQRLNLSPEQTDNIQPILNTLLEKYHQDTGRTYERPRQSGHPPRADIRAIEQEAIRRIQPFLTPAQQDVLSSMMSDQAYRKQYEKYDNP
;
A
#
# COMPACT_ATOMS: atom_id res chain seq x y z
N MET A 1 -9.27 60.95 16.88
CA MET A 1 -9.67 59.56 17.23
C MET A 1 -9.62 58.65 16.00
N GLN A 2 -8.47 58.12 15.58
CA GLN A 2 -8.44 57.09 14.51
C GLN A 2 -7.44 55.93 14.75
N MET A 3 -6.52 56.02 15.72
CA MET A 3 -5.54 54.94 15.99
C MET A 3 -6.12 53.66 16.63
N ASN A 4 -7.30 53.71 17.24
CA ASN A 4 -7.83 52.53 17.96
C ASN A 4 -8.50 51.51 17.04
N ARG A 5 -9.08 51.96 15.91
CA ARG A 5 -9.78 51.07 14.96
C ARG A 5 -8.81 50.18 14.19
N PHE A 6 -7.62 50.70 13.87
CA PHE A 6 -6.59 49.93 13.16
C PHE A 6 -6.03 48.78 14.00
N LYS A 7 -5.82 49.01 15.31
CA LYS A 7 -5.34 47.97 16.24
C LYS A 7 -6.35 46.82 16.38
N THR A 8 -7.64 47.15 16.45
CA THR A 8 -8.71 46.14 16.50
C THR A 8 -8.78 45.35 15.19
N PHE A 9 -8.68 46.03 14.04
CA PHE A 9 -8.69 45.39 12.73
C PHE A 9 -7.51 44.44 12.54
N LEU A 10 -6.31 44.85 12.97
CA LEU A 10 -5.10 44.04 12.91
C LEU A 10 -5.22 42.76 13.76
N GLY A 11 -5.82 42.85 14.94
CA GLY A 11 -6.08 41.70 15.80
C GLY A 11 -7.05 40.68 15.19
N ILE A 12 -8.14 41.17 14.58
CA ILE A 12 -9.13 40.32 13.90
C ILE A 12 -8.49 39.63 12.68
N PHE A 13 -7.70 40.37 11.89
CA PHE A 13 -7.00 39.82 10.72
C PHE A 13 -6.00 38.72 11.09
N LEU A 14 -5.29 38.87 12.21
CA LEU A 14 -4.35 37.87 12.72
C LEU A 14 -5.04 36.57 13.12
N ILE A 15 -6.16 36.66 13.83
CA ILE A 15 -6.95 35.47 14.23
C ILE A 15 -7.48 34.76 12.99
N PHE A 16 -8.00 35.51 12.02
CA PHE A 16 -8.52 34.96 10.78
C PHE A 16 -7.43 34.26 9.94
N SER A 17 -6.26 34.89 9.83
CA SER A 17 -5.10 34.32 9.13
C SER A 17 -4.62 33.03 9.78
N CYS A 18 -4.61 32.99 11.12
CA CYS A 18 -4.24 31.79 11.88
C CYS A 18 -5.27 30.65 11.66
N GLY A 19 -6.56 30.98 11.65
CA GLY A 19 -7.64 30.04 11.34
C GLY A 19 -7.54 29.48 9.91
N MET A 20 -7.27 30.32 8.91
CA MET A 20 -7.04 29.88 7.53
C MET A 20 -5.81 28.97 7.41
N ALA A 21 -4.70 29.31 8.08
CA ALA A 21 -3.48 28.50 8.05
C ALA A 21 -3.71 27.12 8.70
N ALA A 22 -4.39 27.08 9.85
CA ALA A 22 -4.75 25.83 10.52
C ALA A 22 -5.74 25.00 9.69
N GLY A 23 -6.75 25.64 9.10
CA GLY A 23 -7.74 24.99 8.23
C GLY A 23 -7.11 24.41 6.96
N ALA A 24 -6.26 25.18 6.27
CA ALA A 24 -5.57 24.73 5.07
C ALA A 24 -4.55 23.60 5.38
N GLY A 25 -3.84 23.70 6.51
CA GLY A 25 -2.93 22.66 6.98
C GLY A 25 -3.66 21.36 7.33
N GLY A 26 -4.75 21.46 8.10
CA GLY A 26 -5.58 20.33 8.51
C GLY A 26 -6.26 19.66 7.31
N MET A 27 -6.82 20.44 6.38
CA MET A 27 -7.43 19.92 5.17
C MET A 27 -6.40 19.23 4.27
N ARG A 28 -5.20 19.79 4.09
CA ARG A 28 -4.12 19.12 3.34
C ARG A 28 -3.71 17.80 3.98
N TYR A 29 -3.62 17.74 5.31
CA TYR A 29 -3.26 16.50 6.00
C TYR A 29 -4.36 15.45 5.89
N TYR A 30 -5.62 15.84 6.11
CA TYR A 30 -6.78 14.96 6.01
C TYR A 30 -6.99 14.42 4.60
N VAL A 31 -6.95 15.31 3.60
CA VAL A 31 -7.08 14.93 2.18
C VAL A 31 -5.90 14.07 1.76
N LYS A 32 -4.67 14.37 2.21
CA LYS A 32 -3.51 13.52 1.92
C LYS A 32 -3.68 12.11 2.50
N GLN A 33 -4.10 11.97 3.76
CA GLN A 33 -4.36 10.65 4.34
C GLN A 33 -5.49 9.88 3.63
N GLN A 34 -6.54 10.57 3.20
CA GLN A 34 -7.69 9.91 2.58
C GLN A 34 -7.41 9.56 1.11
N ILE A 35 -6.75 10.46 0.38
CA ILE A 35 -6.34 10.23 -1.01
C ILE A 35 -5.21 9.21 -1.08
N ASP A 36 -4.21 9.22 -0.20
CA ASP A 36 -3.18 8.18 -0.17
C ASP A 36 -3.78 6.78 0.10
N ARG A 37 -4.89 6.70 0.86
CA ARG A 37 -5.67 5.46 1.03
C ARG A 37 -6.42 5.01 -0.22
N PHE A 38 -6.75 5.92 -1.15
CA PHE A 38 -7.55 5.61 -2.34
C PHE A 38 -6.73 5.53 -3.63
N THR A 39 -5.79 6.46 -3.88
CA THR A 39 -5.13 6.65 -5.17
C THR A 39 -3.71 6.08 -5.23
N ALA A 40 -3.03 5.88 -4.10
CA ALA A 40 -1.61 5.49 -4.12
C ALA A 40 -1.36 3.98 -4.09
N SER A 41 -2.39 3.15 -4.26
CA SER A 41 -2.48 1.70 -3.96
C SER A 41 -3.26 1.46 -2.66
N GLY A 42 -4.54 1.85 -2.63
CA GLY A 42 -5.44 1.36 -1.59
C GLY A 42 -5.33 -0.16 -1.47
N PRO A 43 -5.47 -0.73 -0.26
CA PRO A 43 -5.43 -2.17 -0.11
C PRO A 43 -6.39 -2.75 -1.15
N PRO A 44 -5.94 -3.66 -2.03
CA PRO A 44 -6.78 -4.25 -3.06
C PRO A 44 -8.06 -4.67 -2.37
N VAL A 45 -9.22 -4.26 -2.89
CA VAL A 45 -10.54 -4.58 -2.30
C VAL A 45 -10.64 -6.07 -1.96
N ALA A 46 -9.97 -6.88 -2.78
CA ALA A 46 -9.61 -8.27 -2.57
C ALA A 46 -9.07 -8.65 -1.16
N ARG A 47 -8.20 -7.85 -0.54
CA ARG A 47 -7.67 -8.07 0.83
C ARG A 47 -8.70 -7.91 1.93
N LEU A 48 -9.85 -7.26 1.68
CA LEU A 48 -10.93 -7.26 2.68
C LEU A 48 -11.56 -8.65 2.80
N LEU A 49 -11.62 -9.44 1.74
CA LEU A 49 -12.32 -10.73 1.74
C LEU A 49 -11.55 -11.84 2.47
N MET A 50 -10.22 -11.70 2.60
CA MET A 50 -9.35 -12.66 3.30
C MET A 50 -8.79 -12.12 4.61
N ARG A 51 -9.46 -11.16 5.26
CA ARG A 51 -9.09 -10.83 6.63
C ARG A 51 -9.30 -12.05 7.52
N PRO A 52 -8.35 -12.39 8.41
CA PRO A 52 -8.48 -13.53 9.31
C PRO A 52 -9.81 -13.52 10.07
N ASP A 53 -10.26 -12.33 10.47
CA ASP A 53 -11.53 -12.13 11.15
C ASP A 53 -12.72 -12.58 10.29
N ILE A 54 -12.73 -12.22 8.99
CA ILE A 54 -13.81 -12.58 8.06
C ILE A 54 -13.78 -14.07 7.73
N VAL A 55 -12.59 -14.65 7.53
CA VAL A 55 -12.45 -16.09 7.27
C VAL A 55 -12.94 -16.92 8.47
N ARG A 56 -12.58 -16.48 9.68
CA ARG A 56 -13.02 -17.12 10.94
C ARG A 56 -14.52 -16.96 11.15
N ASP A 57 -15.05 -15.76 10.98
CA ASP A 57 -16.48 -15.48 11.18
C ASP A 57 -17.36 -16.22 10.16
N LEU A 58 -16.83 -16.53 8.97
CA LEU A 58 -17.53 -17.29 7.92
C LEU A 58 -17.31 -18.82 8.01
N GLY A 59 -16.40 -19.29 8.87
CA GLY A 59 -16.14 -20.73 9.05
C GLY A 59 -15.75 -21.46 7.76
N LEU A 60 -14.94 -20.81 6.91
CA LEU A 60 -14.60 -21.34 5.58
C LEU A 60 -13.77 -22.62 5.68
N THR A 61 -14.11 -23.62 4.85
CA THR A 61 -13.30 -24.83 4.67
C THR A 61 -12.09 -24.56 3.76
N ASP A 62 -11.07 -25.41 3.81
CA ASP A 62 -9.84 -25.25 3.00
C ASP A 62 -10.14 -25.17 1.49
N ALA A 63 -11.05 -26.02 1.01
CA ALA A 63 -11.48 -26.03 -0.39
C ALA A 63 -12.25 -24.76 -0.79
N GLN A 64 -12.98 -24.15 0.14
CA GLN A 64 -13.63 -22.86 -0.09
C GLN A 64 -12.63 -21.72 -0.08
N HIS A 65 -11.63 -21.79 0.81
CA HIS A 65 -10.58 -20.81 0.89
C HIS A 65 -9.77 -20.74 -0.41
N GLU A 66 -9.32 -21.88 -0.94
CA GLU A 66 -8.58 -21.94 -2.21
C GLU A 66 -9.36 -21.32 -3.37
N LYS A 67 -10.67 -21.62 -3.45
CA LYS A 67 -11.55 -21.03 -4.46
C LYS A 67 -11.67 -19.51 -4.29
N ILE A 68 -11.82 -19.01 -3.06
CA ILE A 68 -11.90 -17.58 -2.80
C ILE A 68 -10.58 -16.89 -3.18
N THR A 69 -9.43 -17.51 -2.90
CA THR A 69 -8.12 -16.95 -3.31
C THR A 69 -8.06 -16.80 -4.83
N SER A 70 -8.49 -17.82 -5.58
CA SER A 70 -8.49 -17.77 -7.05
C SER A 70 -9.39 -16.66 -7.61
N ILE A 71 -10.57 -16.48 -7.02
CA ILE A 71 -11.51 -15.41 -7.38
C ILE A 71 -10.89 -14.05 -7.05
N GLN A 72 -10.21 -13.94 -5.92
CA GLN A 72 -9.51 -12.74 -5.50
C GLN A 72 -8.42 -12.34 -6.49
N THR A 73 -7.56 -13.28 -6.88
CA THR A 73 -6.52 -13.04 -7.89
C THR A 73 -7.11 -12.53 -9.19
N ARG A 74 -8.18 -13.17 -9.67
CA ARG A 74 -8.88 -12.72 -10.88
C ARG A 74 -9.44 -11.30 -10.75
N ILE A 75 -10.06 -10.97 -9.61
CA ILE A 75 -10.57 -9.60 -9.35
C ILE A 75 -9.42 -8.58 -9.37
N GLU A 76 -8.26 -8.91 -8.80
CA GLU A 76 -7.09 -8.04 -8.83
C GLU A 76 -6.57 -7.82 -10.26
N GLU A 77 -6.57 -8.87 -11.08
CA GLU A 77 -6.22 -8.81 -12.51
C GLU A 77 -7.22 -7.95 -13.29
N ASP A 78 -8.52 -8.14 -13.08
CA ASP A 78 -9.59 -7.37 -13.73
C ASP A 78 -9.50 -5.87 -13.37
N ILE A 79 -9.26 -5.55 -12.09
CA ILE A 79 -9.06 -4.16 -11.64
C ILE A 79 -7.80 -3.56 -12.27
N GLN A 80 -6.71 -4.32 -12.37
CA GLN A 80 -5.49 -3.86 -13.04
C GLN A 80 -5.73 -3.59 -14.52
N ALA A 81 -6.40 -4.51 -15.21
CA ALA A 81 -6.75 -4.37 -16.63
C ALA A 81 -7.64 -3.14 -16.84
N PHE A 82 -8.67 -2.96 -16.02
CA PHE A 82 -9.54 -1.78 -16.05
C PHE A 82 -8.75 -0.48 -15.87
N LYS A 83 -7.89 -0.42 -14.84
CA LYS A 83 -7.03 0.74 -14.60
C LYS A 83 -6.14 1.02 -15.82
N GLN A 84 -5.51 0.01 -16.40
CA GLN A 84 -4.65 0.18 -17.56
C GLN A 84 -5.42 0.67 -18.79
N ALA A 85 -6.62 0.15 -19.03
CA ALA A 85 -7.47 0.51 -20.16
C ALA A 85 -7.98 1.96 -20.08
N HIS A 86 -8.41 2.40 -18.89
CA HIS A 86 -9.01 3.72 -18.70
C HIS A 86 -8.03 4.80 -18.21
N HIS A 87 -6.78 4.46 -17.88
CA HIS A 87 -5.76 5.44 -17.50
C HIS A 87 -5.54 6.55 -18.55
N PRO A 88 -5.49 6.28 -19.87
CA PRO A 88 -5.34 7.33 -20.87
C PRO A 88 -6.51 8.31 -20.87
N GLU A 89 -7.73 7.80 -20.68
CA GLU A 89 -8.95 8.62 -20.61
C GLU A 89 -8.92 9.54 -19.39
N LEU A 90 -8.53 9.00 -18.22
CA LEU A 90 -8.35 9.77 -17.00
C LEU A 90 -7.30 10.88 -17.17
N ILE A 91 -6.15 10.58 -17.78
CA ILE A 91 -5.14 11.61 -18.09
C ILE A 91 -5.74 12.70 -18.97
N GLY A 92 -6.48 12.31 -20.02
CA GLY A 92 -7.11 13.27 -20.93
C GLY A 92 -8.08 14.22 -20.23
N ILE A 93 -8.87 13.72 -19.26
CA ILE A 93 -9.75 14.57 -18.45
C ILE A 93 -8.94 15.58 -17.64
N ILE A 94 -7.87 15.12 -16.98
CA ILE A 94 -7.09 15.99 -16.12
C ILE A 94 -6.30 17.02 -16.94
N ASP A 95 -5.69 16.63 -18.06
CA ASP A 95 -4.95 17.55 -18.93
C ASP A 95 -5.86 18.65 -19.47
N ARG A 96 -7.13 18.35 -19.82
CA ARG A 96 -8.11 19.38 -20.19
C ARG A 96 -8.39 20.35 -19.05
N GLY A 97 -8.66 19.83 -17.85
CA GLY A 97 -8.85 20.69 -16.67
C GLY A 97 -7.62 21.55 -16.34
N PHE A 98 -6.40 21.05 -16.61
CA PHE A 98 -5.19 21.85 -16.48
C PHE A 98 -5.13 23.00 -17.47
N VAL A 99 -5.54 22.81 -18.72
CA VAL A 99 -5.62 23.89 -19.71
C VAL A 99 -6.62 24.95 -19.26
N GLU A 100 -7.83 24.55 -18.88
CA GLU A 100 -8.88 25.45 -18.40
C GLU A 100 -8.43 26.28 -17.19
N ILE A 101 -7.76 25.66 -16.21
CA ILE A 101 -7.23 26.39 -15.05
C ILE A 101 -6.11 27.34 -15.48
N ASN A 102 -5.21 26.92 -16.37
CA ASN A 102 -4.05 27.72 -16.77
C ASN A 102 -4.45 29.01 -17.51
N GLU A 103 -5.57 29.02 -18.23
CA GLU A 103 -6.13 30.21 -18.89
C GLU A 103 -6.58 31.30 -17.90
N LEU A 104 -6.91 30.92 -16.66
CA LEU A 104 -7.35 31.86 -15.62
C LEU A 104 -6.19 32.47 -14.82
N LEU A 105 -4.96 32.00 -15.03
CA LEU A 105 -3.79 32.37 -14.24
C LEU A 105 -2.98 33.49 -14.91
N ASP A 106 -2.34 34.33 -14.09
CA ASP A 106 -1.35 35.28 -14.59
C ASP A 106 -0.03 34.61 -15.01
N ALA A 107 0.84 35.33 -15.73
CA ALA A 107 2.08 34.76 -16.28
C ALA A 107 3.02 34.13 -15.23
N ASN A 108 3.07 34.67 -14.00
CA ASN A 108 3.92 34.12 -12.94
C ASN A 108 3.28 32.84 -12.36
N GLN A 109 1.95 32.86 -12.18
CA GLN A 109 1.19 31.70 -11.73
C GLN A 109 1.21 30.55 -12.74
N GLN A 110 1.11 30.84 -14.04
CA GLN A 110 1.21 29.85 -15.12
C GLN A 110 2.56 29.11 -15.09
N ALA A 111 3.68 29.82 -14.91
CA ALA A 111 4.99 29.20 -14.82
C ALA A 111 5.10 28.21 -13.65
N ARG A 112 4.54 28.57 -12.48
CA ARG A 112 4.50 27.69 -11.30
C ARG A 112 3.54 26.53 -11.49
N PHE A 113 2.42 26.76 -12.16
CA PHE A 113 1.40 25.75 -12.42
C PHE A 113 1.88 24.70 -13.42
N ALA A 114 2.63 25.11 -14.45
CA ALA A 114 3.29 24.20 -15.39
C ALA A 114 4.31 23.27 -14.71
N ASP A 115 5.10 23.79 -13.75
CA ASP A 115 6.00 22.96 -12.94
C ASP A 115 5.25 21.93 -12.09
N ILE A 116 4.11 22.31 -11.51
CA ILE A 116 3.22 21.40 -10.77
C ILE A 116 2.67 20.30 -11.69
N HIS A 117 2.20 20.68 -12.88
CA HIS A 117 1.68 19.74 -13.89
C HIS A 117 2.75 18.74 -14.33
N ASN A 118 3.96 19.21 -14.63
CA ASN A 118 5.09 18.36 -15.02
C ASN A 118 5.49 17.38 -13.90
N LYS A 119 5.57 17.84 -12.65
CA LYS A 119 5.83 16.98 -11.49
C LYS A 119 4.73 15.94 -11.29
N MET A 120 3.48 16.29 -11.58
CA MET A 120 2.35 15.37 -11.49
C MET A 120 2.39 14.32 -12.60
N LYS A 121 2.58 14.75 -13.86
CA LYS A 121 2.70 13.87 -15.02
C LYS A 121 3.86 12.88 -14.87
N HIS A 122 5.02 13.36 -14.43
CA HIS A 122 6.17 12.50 -14.14
C HIS A 122 5.85 11.44 -13.07
N ARG A 123 5.13 11.83 -12.00
CA ARG A 123 4.68 10.89 -10.96
C ARG A 123 3.70 9.85 -11.51
N TRP A 124 2.79 10.22 -12.39
CA TRP A 124 1.87 9.28 -13.02
C TRP A 124 2.55 8.34 -14.00
N GLU A 125 3.50 8.81 -14.79
CA GLU A 125 4.28 7.96 -15.70
C GLU A 125 5.12 6.93 -14.91
N GLN A 126 5.70 7.33 -13.77
CA GLN A 126 6.36 6.40 -12.85
C GLN A 126 5.37 5.41 -12.21
N GLY A 127 4.20 5.90 -11.80
CA GLY A 127 3.11 5.08 -11.29
C GLY A 127 2.66 4.04 -12.31
N ARG A 128 2.48 4.43 -13.58
CA ARG A 128 2.11 3.56 -14.70
C ARG A 128 3.13 2.45 -14.94
N ARG A 129 4.42 2.75 -14.80
CA ARG A 129 5.50 1.72 -14.89
C ARG A 129 5.47 0.75 -13.72
N SER A 130 4.92 1.16 -12.58
CA SER A 130 4.81 0.36 -11.36
C SER A 130 3.49 -0.42 -11.30
N CYS A 131 2.40 0.13 -11.84
CA CYS A 131 1.10 -0.52 -12.02
C CYS A 131 1.18 -1.56 -13.13
N GLY A 132 1.49 -2.80 -12.74
CA GLY A 132 1.46 -3.95 -13.64
C GLY A 132 2.71 -4.83 -13.59
N LYS A 133 3.78 -4.45 -12.86
CA LYS A 133 5.00 -5.26 -12.83
C LYS A 133 5.13 -6.21 -11.65
N ARG A 134 4.47 -5.99 -10.50
CA ARG A 134 4.57 -6.93 -9.37
C ARG A 134 3.26 -6.97 -8.56
N PRO A 135 2.65 -8.15 -8.35
CA PRO A 135 1.57 -8.28 -7.37
C PRO A 135 2.09 -7.81 -6.00
N PHE A 136 1.19 -7.32 -5.15
CA PHE A 136 1.54 -6.92 -3.78
C PHE A 136 2.13 -8.14 -3.05
N GLN A 137 3.44 -8.13 -2.79
CA GLN A 137 4.17 -9.30 -2.29
C GLN A 137 4.08 -9.35 -0.76
N ILE A 138 3.08 -10.05 -0.22
CA ILE A 138 3.13 -10.45 1.18
C ILE A 138 4.22 -11.53 1.28
N PRO A 139 5.15 -11.42 2.24
CA PRO A 139 6.13 -12.48 2.48
C PRO A 139 5.43 -13.81 2.77
N ARG A 140 5.94 -14.93 2.22
CA ARG A 140 5.24 -16.23 2.21
C ARG A 140 4.91 -16.72 3.63
N VAL A 141 5.78 -16.39 4.58
CA VAL A 141 5.68 -16.78 5.99
C VAL A 141 4.74 -15.85 6.80
N LEU A 142 4.12 -14.83 6.20
CA LEU A 142 3.18 -13.96 6.92
C LEU A 142 1.70 -14.29 6.65
N SER A 143 1.42 -15.29 5.81
CA SER A 143 0.08 -15.84 5.63
C SER A 143 -0.17 -16.97 6.63
N ILE A 144 -0.79 -16.67 7.78
CA ILE A 144 -1.11 -17.68 8.81
C ILE A 144 -1.92 -18.83 8.23
N LEU A 145 -2.79 -18.55 7.26
CA LEU A 145 -3.67 -19.53 6.68
C LEU A 145 -2.93 -20.50 5.75
N GLU A 146 -2.00 -19.98 4.93
CA GLU A 146 -1.18 -20.85 4.08
C GLU A 146 -0.23 -21.72 4.91
N ILE A 147 0.29 -21.18 6.01
CA ILE A 147 1.18 -21.91 6.94
C ILE A 147 0.40 -22.96 7.73
N SER A 148 -0.78 -22.62 8.24
CA SER A 148 -1.61 -23.58 8.98
C SER A 148 -2.05 -24.75 8.13
N GLN A 149 -2.46 -24.50 6.87
CA GLN A 149 -2.81 -25.56 5.93
C GLN A 149 -1.62 -26.45 5.55
N ARG A 150 -0.48 -25.85 5.19
CA ARG A 150 0.68 -26.61 4.71
C ARG A 150 1.42 -27.36 5.81
N LEU A 151 1.47 -26.79 7.02
CA LEU A 151 2.10 -27.42 8.17
C LEU A 151 1.12 -28.25 8.99
N ASN A 152 -0.16 -28.28 8.62
CA ASN A 152 -1.23 -28.94 9.37
C ASN A 152 -1.15 -28.59 10.87
N LEU A 153 -1.13 -27.29 11.17
CA LEU A 153 -0.94 -26.79 12.53
C LEU A 153 -2.14 -27.17 13.42
N SER A 154 -1.86 -27.57 14.66
CA SER A 154 -2.91 -27.71 15.65
C SER A 154 -3.52 -26.34 16.01
N PRO A 155 -4.74 -26.30 16.58
CA PRO A 155 -5.32 -25.06 17.09
C PRO A 155 -4.39 -24.36 18.09
N GLU A 156 -3.79 -25.13 19.00
CA GLU A 156 -2.85 -24.61 20.01
C GLU A 156 -1.55 -24.07 19.37
N GLN A 157 -1.03 -24.71 18.33
CA GLN A 157 0.11 -24.18 17.58
C GLN A 157 -0.26 -22.89 16.86
N THR A 158 -1.46 -22.82 16.28
CA THR A 158 -1.98 -21.65 15.56
C THR A 158 -2.12 -20.46 16.51
N ASP A 159 -2.68 -20.67 17.71
CA ASP A 159 -2.85 -19.63 18.72
C ASP A 159 -1.51 -19.03 19.19
N ASN A 160 -0.46 -19.86 19.24
CA ASN A 160 0.89 -19.41 19.60
C ASN A 160 1.62 -18.70 18.45
N ILE A 161 1.38 -19.12 17.21
CA ILE A 161 2.08 -18.62 16.01
C ILE A 161 1.44 -17.32 15.48
N GLN A 162 0.12 -17.20 15.56
CA GLN A 162 -0.62 -16.06 15.05
C GLN A 162 -0.15 -14.69 15.58
N PRO A 163 0.06 -14.47 16.90
CA PRO A 163 0.54 -13.17 17.39
C PRO A 163 1.94 -12.81 16.86
N ILE A 164 2.79 -13.81 16.63
CA ILE A 164 4.12 -13.61 16.04
C ILE A 164 3.99 -13.10 14.60
N LEU A 165 3.14 -13.76 13.80
CA LEU A 165 2.89 -13.36 12.42
C LEU A 165 2.24 -12.00 12.31
N ASN A 166 1.25 -11.69 13.15
CA ASN A 166 0.60 -10.39 13.19
C ASN A 166 1.60 -9.27 13.51
N THR A 167 2.49 -9.49 14.50
CA THR A 167 3.53 -8.52 14.86
C THR A 167 4.49 -8.26 13.70
N LEU A 168 4.89 -9.31 12.98
CA LEU A 168 5.81 -9.19 11.84
C LEU A 168 5.12 -8.59 10.61
N LEU A 169 3.84 -8.88 10.41
CA LEU A 169 3.01 -8.25 9.37
C LEU A 169 2.83 -6.76 9.66
N GLU A 170 2.61 -6.39 10.90
CA GLU A 170 2.51 -4.99 11.30
C GLU A 170 3.85 -4.27 11.14
N LYS A 171 4.97 -4.91 11.53
CA LYS A 171 6.31 -4.39 11.24
C LYS A 171 6.55 -4.22 9.74
N TYR A 172 6.19 -5.22 8.94
CA TYR A 172 6.24 -5.13 7.48
C TYR A 172 5.40 -3.96 6.96
N HIS A 173 4.19 -3.77 7.47
CA HIS A 173 3.32 -2.63 7.11
C HIS A 173 3.88 -1.28 7.55
N GLN A 174 4.53 -1.20 8.72
CA GLN A 174 5.18 0.02 9.18
C GLN A 174 6.42 0.35 8.34
N ASP A 175 7.26 -0.63 8.05
CA ASP A 175 8.48 -0.45 7.25
C ASP A 175 8.12 -0.11 5.79
N THR A 176 7.16 -0.84 5.21
CA THR A 176 6.64 -0.54 3.87
C THR A 176 5.90 0.79 3.84
N GLY A 177 5.09 1.10 4.86
CA GLY A 177 4.34 2.36 4.99
C GLY A 177 5.24 3.59 5.13
N ARG A 178 6.33 3.49 5.89
CA ARG A 178 7.37 4.54 5.98
C ARG A 178 8.15 4.73 4.68
N THR A 179 8.19 3.72 3.81
CA THR A 179 8.84 3.85 2.50
C THR A 179 8.09 4.82 1.56
N TYR A 180 6.83 5.16 1.86
CA TYR A 180 6.02 6.12 1.10
C TYR A 180 6.34 7.59 1.44
N GLU A 181 6.97 7.87 2.59
CA GLU A 181 7.35 9.22 3.01
C GLU A 181 8.76 9.65 2.55
N ARG A 182 9.63 8.69 2.19
CA ARG A 182 10.94 9.00 1.57
C ARG A 182 10.77 9.31 0.07
N PRO A 183 11.63 10.18 -0.52
CA PRO A 183 11.72 10.31 -1.97
C PRO A 183 11.93 8.92 -2.59
N ARG A 184 10.88 8.39 -3.23
CA ARG A 184 10.79 7.01 -3.69
C ARG A 184 11.87 6.73 -4.74
N GLN A 185 12.95 6.06 -4.35
CA GLN A 185 13.86 5.44 -5.31
C GLN A 185 13.40 4.05 -5.76
N SER A 186 12.44 3.41 -5.08
CA SER A 186 11.73 2.23 -5.58
C SER A 186 10.52 1.96 -4.68
N GLY A 187 9.37 1.66 -5.26
CA GLY A 187 8.08 1.54 -4.56
C GLY A 187 7.91 0.31 -3.66
N HIS A 188 8.99 -0.32 -3.19
CA HIS A 188 8.96 -1.50 -2.33
C HIS A 188 10.08 -1.44 -1.29
N PRO A 189 9.90 -2.07 -0.11
CA PRO A 189 11.03 -2.28 0.80
C PRO A 189 12.14 -3.03 0.04
N PRO A 190 13.42 -2.67 0.24
CA PRO A 190 14.55 -3.45 -0.25
C PRO A 190 14.32 -4.95 0.00
N ARG A 191 14.63 -5.81 -0.98
CA ARG A 191 14.49 -7.27 -0.83
C ARG A 191 15.20 -7.85 0.39
N ALA A 192 16.27 -7.19 0.83
CA ALA A 192 16.97 -7.51 2.06
C ALA A 192 16.02 -7.46 3.27
N ASP A 193 15.11 -6.48 3.31
CA ASP A 193 14.17 -6.28 4.40
C ASP A 193 13.06 -7.35 4.39
N ILE A 194 12.56 -7.72 3.20
CA ILE A 194 11.57 -8.81 3.06
C ILE A 194 12.15 -10.14 3.55
N ARG A 195 13.36 -10.49 3.08
CA ARG A 195 14.03 -11.74 3.50
C ARG A 195 14.36 -11.74 4.98
N ALA A 196 14.77 -10.60 5.55
CA ALA A 196 15.02 -10.47 6.97
C ALA A 196 13.75 -10.70 7.80
N ILE A 197 12.60 -10.19 7.34
CA ILE A 197 11.31 -10.43 7.99
C ILE A 197 10.88 -11.90 7.88
N GLU A 198 11.09 -12.54 6.73
CA GLU A 198 10.81 -13.98 6.57
C GLU A 198 11.70 -14.85 7.46
N GLN A 199 13.00 -14.56 7.51
CA GLN A 199 13.93 -15.28 8.39
C GLN A 199 13.61 -15.08 9.88
N GLU A 200 13.19 -13.87 10.24
CA GLU A 200 12.71 -13.58 11.60
C GLU A 200 11.44 -14.38 11.92
N ALA A 201 10.48 -14.45 10.98
CA ALA A 201 9.27 -15.25 11.13
C ALA A 201 9.59 -16.72 11.36
N ILE A 202 10.44 -17.31 10.51
CA ILE A 202 10.87 -18.71 10.63
C ILE A 202 11.50 -18.96 11.99
N ARG A 203 12.47 -18.13 12.39
CA ARG A 203 13.20 -18.29 13.65
C ARG A 203 12.26 -18.28 14.86
N ARG A 204 11.23 -17.43 14.83
CA ARG A 204 10.26 -17.30 15.92
C ARG A 204 9.22 -18.40 15.94
N ILE A 205 8.87 -18.96 14.79
CA ILE A 205 7.83 -19.99 14.67
C ILE A 205 8.40 -21.39 14.89
N GLN A 206 9.66 -21.62 14.51
CA GLN A 206 10.33 -22.91 14.59
C GLN A 206 10.19 -23.65 15.93
N PRO A 207 10.29 -22.98 17.11
CA PRO A 207 10.11 -23.65 18.41
C PRO A 207 8.72 -24.27 18.62
N PHE A 208 7.71 -23.79 17.90
CA PHE A 208 6.32 -24.28 18.00
C PHE A 208 6.02 -25.41 17.02
N LEU A 209 6.98 -25.78 16.16
CA LEU A 209 6.82 -26.78 15.11
C LEU A 209 7.52 -28.10 15.47
N THR A 210 6.87 -29.21 15.13
CA THR A 210 7.49 -30.54 15.17
C THR A 210 8.61 -30.66 14.12
N PRO A 211 9.57 -31.59 14.29
CA PRO A 211 10.63 -31.80 13.30
C PRO A 211 10.12 -32.01 11.87
N ALA A 212 9.04 -32.80 11.70
CA ALA A 212 8.42 -33.01 10.40
C ALA A 212 7.83 -31.72 9.80
N GLN A 213 7.22 -30.86 10.62
CA GLN A 213 6.72 -29.55 10.17
C GLN A 213 7.85 -28.58 9.83
N GLN A 214 9.00 -28.66 10.51
CA GLN A 214 10.17 -27.85 10.20
C GLN A 214 10.77 -28.22 8.84
N ASP A 215 10.76 -29.50 8.47
CA ASP A 215 11.19 -29.96 7.15
C ASP A 215 10.27 -29.43 6.04
N VAL A 216 8.96 -29.47 6.27
CA VAL A 216 7.98 -28.89 5.33
C VAL A 216 8.19 -27.38 5.21
N LEU A 217 8.34 -26.66 6.31
CA LEU A 217 8.63 -25.22 6.31
C LEU A 217 9.93 -24.91 5.53
N SER A 218 10.96 -25.73 5.71
CA SER A 218 12.23 -25.59 4.99
C SER A 218 12.06 -25.84 3.48
N SER A 219 11.24 -26.82 3.10
CA SER A 219 10.90 -27.10 1.70
C SER A 219 10.13 -25.94 1.05
N MET A 220 9.24 -25.28 1.80
CA MET A 220 8.51 -24.10 1.34
C MET A 220 9.42 -22.92 1.03
N MET A 221 10.58 -22.85 1.70
CA MET A 221 11.57 -21.78 1.49
C MET A 221 12.59 -22.12 0.39
N SER A 222 12.84 -23.41 0.15
CA SER A 222 13.76 -23.88 -0.89
C SER A 222 13.11 -24.04 -2.27
N ASP A 223 11.78 -24.05 -2.33
CA ASP A 223 10.97 -24.23 -3.54
C ASP A 223 11.46 -23.36 -4.72
N GLN A 224 12.07 -24.03 -5.69
CA GLN A 224 12.74 -23.44 -6.86
C GLN A 224 11.75 -22.70 -7.78
N ALA A 225 10.45 -23.04 -7.71
CA ALA A 225 9.39 -22.34 -8.42
C ALA A 225 9.24 -20.88 -7.95
N TYR A 226 9.47 -20.62 -6.66
CA TYR A 226 9.54 -19.27 -6.11
C TYR A 226 10.72 -18.52 -6.76
N ARG A 227 11.95 -19.07 -6.68
CA ARG A 227 13.14 -18.45 -7.29
C ARG A 227 12.90 -18.04 -8.75
N LYS A 228 12.31 -18.91 -9.57
CA LYS A 228 11.98 -18.61 -10.97
C LYS A 228 10.89 -17.54 -11.15
N GLN A 229 9.88 -17.52 -10.29
CA GLN A 229 8.81 -16.53 -10.33
C GLN A 229 9.30 -15.10 -9.99
N TYR A 230 10.37 -14.96 -9.20
CA TYR A 230 11.00 -13.67 -8.91
C TYR A 230 12.17 -13.33 -9.86
N GLU A 231 12.87 -14.34 -10.41
CA GLU A 231 13.93 -14.16 -11.42
C GLU A 231 13.39 -13.52 -12.72
N LYS A 232 12.14 -13.79 -13.12
CA LYS A 232 11.50 -13.15 -14.27
C LYS A 232 11.39 -11.62 -14.14
N TYR A 233 11.48 -11.10 -12.91
CA TYR A 233 11.47 -9.67 -12.61
C TYR A 233 12.85 -9.14 -12.17
N ASP A 234 13.89 -9.98 -12.25
CA ASP A 234 15.30 -9.69 -11.89
C ASP A 234 16.18 -9.22 -13.03
N ASN A 235 15.83 -9.53 -14.28
CA ASN A 235 16.54 -8.97 -15.42
C ASN A 235 15.87 -7.66 -15.87
N PRO A 236 16.60 -6.54 -15.88
CA PRO A 236 16.09 -5.24 -16.34
C PRO A 236 15.66 -5.27 -17.82
#